data_AF-A0A2V2EZU7-F1
#
_entry.id   AF-A0A2V2EZU7-F1
#
_cell.length_a   1.000
_cell.length_b   1.000
_cell.length_c   1.000
_cell.angle_alpha   90.00
_cell.angle_beta   90.00
_cell.angle_gamma   90.00
#
_symmetry.space_group_name_H-M   'P 1'
#
loop_
_entity.id
_entity.type
_entity.pdbx_description
1 polymer ?
#
loop_
_entity_poly.entity_id
_entity_poly.type
_entity_poly.pdbx_seq_one_letter_code
_entity_poly.pdbx_strand_id
1 'polypeptide(L)'
;MGSSTREYEWGQGDMENTTYTNIPKEKFEFADARDISHDKKLETKPRSYMRDAFSRFCKNKGSVVGACVILFLVLFAIIVPFLTPYQVAYNDTYFVTTLPKNKMFAETSFWDGCEARADGQLTFMYYYAMGQESGHNAVKDQEYTVDEEGMYHYRLDSYHKTGMIYSNMTMDQYNNLQKYQDETGRQVIYPTVRLSDRPAAIQDQNNANYYYETTGTNRTQIVYDEDGNVIPVYWSYRADVEPTDSYTSKMRIEGEDGFVGEDGETYYYMYARRTSSGVEVRINYYEYYIYYHSYVLQDGIDEPYFLFGTTGTGQDILTCLASGARFSFIFAIVVASVNLIFGAVYGSIEGYYGGKIDLVMERVSDILASVPSMIVITLLKLHMGGSSQILVLFIAFFITGWISMASRTRMQFYRYKNQEYVLAARTLGAKDRRIIWKHIFPNALGTLVTSCALVIPSMIFSETSLSYLGIINLSTGNITSVGTLINAGQSYLATAPYMSLFPSLFLVLLMLSFNLFGNGLRDAFNPSLRGSED
;
A
#
# COMPACT_ATOMS: atom_id res chain seq x y z
N MET A 1 3.58 38.97 27.20
CA MET A 1 4.40 38.97 28.44
C MET A 1 4.25 37.59 29.07
N GLY A 2 5.37 36.91 29.36
CA GLY A 2 5.40 35.66 30.15
C GLY A 2 5.78 34.39 29.37
N SER A 3 7.06 34.26 29.01
CA SER A 3 7.69 32.98 28.63
C SER A 3 8.22 32.29 29.90
N SER A 4 7.81 31.04 30.14
CA SER A 4 8.37 30.20 31.21
C SER A 4 9.58 29.41 30.71
N THR A 5 10.78 29.88 31.02
CA THR A 5 12.02 29.09 30.97
C THR A 5 12.23 28.42 32.32
N ARG A 6 12.17 27.08 32.38
CA ARG A 6 12.72 26.30 33.49
C ARG A 6 14.19 26.01 33.17
N GLU A 7 15.08 26.71 33.85
CA GLU A 7 16.49 26.35 33.98
C GLU A 7 16.61 25.11 34.88
N TYR A 8 17.47 24.17 34.49
CA TYR A 8 17.85 23.04 35.33
C TYR A 8 18.95 23.51 36.29
N GLU A 9 18.66 23.50 37.60
CA GLU A 9 19.63 23.69 38.67
C GLU A 9 20.62 22.52 38.69
N TRP A 10 21.90 22.80 38.44
CA TRP A 10 22.99 21.89 38.79
C TRP A 10 23.22 22.02 40.30
N GLY A 11 23.02 20.93 41.03
CA GLY A 11 23.32 20.86 42.46
C GLY A 11 24.77 21.24 42.73
N GLN A 12 24.96 22.31 43.51
CA GLN A 12 26.25 22.63 44.10
C GLN A 12 26.59 21.55 45.12
N GLY A 13 27.40 20.57 44.70
CA GLY A 13 28.24 19.82 45.63
C GLY A 13 29.42 20.70 46.00
N ASP A 14 29.61 20.95 47.28
CA ASP A 14 30.70 21.73 47.86
C ASP A 14 32.06 21.26 47.29
N MET A 15 32.61 22.01 46.33
CA MET A 15 34.04 21.94 46.03
C MET A 15 34.76 22.78 47.08
N GLU A 16 35.04 22.17 48.23
CA GLU A 16 36.08 22.68 49.13
C GLU A 16 37.37 22.82 48.32
N ASN A 17 37.77 24.06 48.10
CA ASN A 17 39.04 24.40 47.48
C ASN A 17 40.14 24.14 48.52
N THR A 18 40.48 22.86 48.75
CA THR A 18 41.55 22.45 49.66
C THR A 18 42.89 22.88 49.08
N THR A 19 43.34 24.08 49.44
CA THR A 19 44.73 24.50 49.29
C THR A 19 45.59 23.67 50.23
N TYR A 20 46.21 22.62 49.70
CA TYR A 20 47.15 21.77 50.43
C TYR A 20 48.40 22.57 50.81
N THR A 21 48.37 23.20 51.98
CA THR A 21 49.45 24.07 52.47
C THR A 21 50.58 23.29 53.13
N ASN A 22 50.38 22.01 53.46
CA ASN A 22 51.43 21.15 53.98
C ASN A 22 51.16 19.68 53.67
N ILE A 23 51.69 19.19 52.54
CA ILE A 23 51.66 17.77 52.21
C ILE A 23 52.89 17.13 52.90
N PRO A 24 52.71 16.11 53.77
CA PRO A 24 53.82 15.46 54.47
C PRO A 24 54.85 14.92 53.48
N LYS A 25 56.15 15.12 53.76
CA LYS A 25 57.24 14.64 52.89
C LYS A 25 57.19 13.13 52.63
N GLU A 26 56.62 12.36 53.56
CA GLU A 26 56.42 10.91 53.44
C GLU A 26 55.47 10.52 52.29
N LYS A 27 54.61 11.43 51.81
CA LYS A 27 53.74 11.18 50.65
C LYS A 27 54.45 11.38 49.30
N PHE A 28 55.71 11.82 49.32
CA PHE A 28 56.55 12.01 48.14
C PHE A 28 57.76 11.07 48.18
N GLU A 29 57.50 9.79 48.42
CA GLU A 29 58.50 8.77 48.16
C GLU A 29 58.63 8.54 46.64
N PHE A 30 59.86 8.35 46.16
CA PHE A 30 60.08 8.01 44.75
C PHE A 30 59.43 6.66 44.48
N ALA A 31 58.45 6.62 43.57
CA ALA A 31 57.88 5.38 43.09
C ALA A 31 59.03 4.48 42.60
N ASP A 32 59.14 3.28 43.16
CA ASP A 32 60.13 2.30 42.74
C ASP A 32 59.84 2.00 41.25
N ALA A 33 60.85 1.77 40.41
CA ALA A 33 60.66 1.51 38.98
C ALA A 33 59.76 0.28 38.72
N ARG A 34 59.55 -0.54 39.76
CA ARG A 34 58.60 -1.66 39.81
C ARG A 34 57.13 -1.24 39.97
N ASP A 35 56.83 -0.09 40.56
CA ASP A 35 55.46 0.43 40.72
C ASP A 35 54.89 1.06 39.44
N ILE A 36 55.74 1.37 38.47
CA ILE A 36 55.33 1.81 37.12
C ILE A 36 54.77 0.62 36.30
N SER A 37 54.88 -0.61 36.80
CA SER A 37 54.47 -1.83 36.09
C SER A 37 53.02 -2.27 36.32
N HIS A 38 52.20 -1.46 36.99
CA HIS A 38 50.78 -1.76 37.23
C HIS A 38 49.82 -1.17 36.20
N ASP A 39 50.27 -0.97 34.96
CA ASP A 39 49.36 -1.07 33.82
C ASP A 39 48.97 -2.55 33.67
N LYS A 40 47.97 -2.99 34.45
CA LYS A 40 47.25 -4.22 34.16
C LYS A 40 46.80 -4.09 32.71
N LYS A 41 47.37 -4.92 31.81
CA LYS A 41 46.84 -5.08 30.45
C LYS A 41 45.33 -5.25 30.59
N LEU A 42 44.56 -4.31 30.06
CA LEU A 42 43.11 -4.44 29.99
C LEU A 42 42.80 -5.78 29.34
N GLU A 43 42.36 -6.76 30.14
CA GLU A 43 41.91 -8.08 29.66
C GLU A 43 40.53 -7.98 29.00
N THR A 44 40.25 -6.89 28.30
CA THR A 44 39.08 -6.83 27.44
C THR A 44 39.43 -7.55 26.15
N LYS A 45 38.77 -8.68 25.86
CA LYS A 45 38.87 -9.32 24.54
C LYS A 45 38.68 -8.25 23.46
N PRO A 46 39.61 -8.07 22.50
CA PRO A 46 39.46 -7.06 21.46
C PRO A 46 38.20 -7.39 20.64
N ARG A 47 37.14 -6.60 20.83
CA ARG A 47 35.92 -6.67 20.02
C ARG A 47 36.04 -5.68 18.87
N SER A 48 35.74 -6.14 17.65
CA SER A 48 35.62 -5.27 16.49
C SER A 48 34.53 -4.21 16.74
N TYR A 49 34.75 -2.98 16.27
CA TYR A 49 33.80 -1.86 16.38
C TYR A 49 32.38 -2.24 15.96
N MET A 50 32.26 -2.94 14.83
CA MET A 50 30.96 -3.39 14.31
C MET A 50 30.30 -4.44 15.20
N ARG A 51 31.09 -5.31 15.83
CA ARG A 51 30.57 -6.34 16.73
C ARG A 51 30.09 -5.74 18.05
N ASP A 52 30.77 -4.70 18.54
CA ASP A 52 30.36 -3.96 19.73
C ASP A 52 29.08 -3.16 19.46
N ALA A 53 29.05 -2.40 18.36
CA ALA A 53 27.84 -1.68 17.93
C ALA A 53 26.65 -2.62 17.76
N PHE A 54 26.83 -3.77 17.09
CA PHE A 54 25.76 -4.76 16.93
C PHE A 54 25.27 -5.31 18.29
N SER A 55 26.18 -5.58 19.22
CA SER A 55 25.79 -6.02 20.58
C SER A 55 24.96 -4.97 21.30
N ARG A 56 25.29 -3.68 21.17
CA ARG A 56 24.52 -2.57 21.78
C ARG A 56 23.15 -2.41 21.12
N PHE A 57 23.11 -2.53 19.79
CA PHE A 57 21.86 -2.52 19.04
C PHE A 57 20.91 -3.63 19.53
N CYS A 58 21.40 -4.86 19.70
CA CYS A 58 20.60 -5.98 20.19
C CYS A 58 20.16 -5.84 21.66
N LYS A 59 20.86 -5.03 22.49
CA LYS A 59 20.41 -4.73 23.86
C LYS A 59 19.20 -3.79 23.87
N ASN A 60 19.04 -2.94 22.85
CA ASN A 60 17.88 -2.05 22.72
C ASN A 60 16.67 -2.81 22.16
N LYS A 61 15.78 -3.27 23.05
CA LYS A 61 14.57 -4.03 22.68
C LYS A 61 13.70 -3.32 21.65
N GLY A 62 13.51 -1.99 21.77
CA GLY A 62 12.69 -1.21 20.85
C GLY A 62 13.25 -1.23 19.43
N SER A 63 14.57 -1.11 19.30
CA SER A 63 15.26 -1.11 18.00
C SER A 63 15.28 -2.50 17.35
N VAL A 64 15.37 -3.56 18.15
CA VAL A 64 15.21 -4.94 17.64
C VAL A 64 13.80 -5.17 17.11
N VAL A 65 12.77 -4.74 17.85
CA VAL A 65 11.37 -4.82 17.39
C VAL A 65 11.18 -4.04 16.09
N GLY A 66 11.68 -2.80 16.01
CA GLY A 66 11.64 -2.00 14.79
C GLY A 66 12.32 -2.70 13.60
N ALA A 67 13.48 -3.32 13.81
CA ALA A 67 14.17 -4.10 12.78
C ALA A 67 13.35 -5.32 12.31
N CYS A 68 12.73 -6.05 13.23
CA CYS A 68 11.87 -7.18 12.90
C CYS A 68 10.64 -6.76 12.09
N VAL A 69 10.00 -5.64 12.45
CA VAL A 69 8.86 -5.12 11.69
C VAL A 69 9.29 -4.64 10.31
N ILE A 70 10.40 -3.92 10.17
CA ILE A 70 10.94 -3.54 8.85
C ILE A 70 11.18 -4.80 7.99
N LEU A 71 11.81 -5.83 8.56
CA LEU A 71 12.05 -7.08 7.84
C LEU A 71 10.74 -7.71 7.39
N PHE A 72 9.73 -7.76 8.27
CA PHE A 72 8.39 -8.25 7.92
C PHE A 72 7.77 -7.45 6.78
N LEU A 73 7.84 -6.11 6.80
CA LEU A 73 7.28 -5.25 5.74
C LEU A 73 8.04 -5.39 4.41
N VAL A 74 9.36 -5.60 4.45
CA VAL A 74 10.16 -5.93 3.26
C VAL A 74 9.77 -7.29 2.69
N LEU A 75 9.59 -8.30 3.56
CA LEU A 75 9.12 -9.62 3.14
C LEU A 75 7.70 -9.56 2.58
N PHE A 76 6.81 -8.79 3.19
CA PHE A 76 5.47 -8.51 2.68
C PHE A 76 5.54 -7.94 1.25
N ALA A 77 6.37 -6.92 1.03
CA ALA A 77 6.55 -6.28 -0.28
C ALA A 77 7.11 -7.24 -1.35
N ILE A 78 7.93 -8.22 -0.94
CA ILE A 78 8.53 -9.19 -1.86
C ILE A 78 7.60 -10.37 -2.12
N ILE A 79 6.99 -10.93 -1.09
CA ILE A 79 6.30 -12.23 -1.13
C ILE A 79 4.86 -12.08 -1.59
N VAL A 80 4.11 -11.09 -1.10
CA VAL A 80 2.67 -10.97 -1.38
C VAL A 80 2.34 -10.91 -2.87
N PRO A 81 3.09 -10.17 -3.72
CA PRO A 81 2.81 -10.15 -5.16
C PRO A 81 2.95 -11.52 -5.87
N PHE A 82 3.57 -12.52 -5.22
CA PHE A 82 3.64 -13.89 -5.72
C PHE A 82 2.58 -14.82 -5.10
N LEU A 83 1.93 -14.40 -4.02
CA LEU A 83 0.84 -15.16 -3.37
C LEU A 83 -0.54 -14.75 -3.89
N THR A 84 -0.67 -13.52 -4.37
CA THR A 84 -1.91 -13.01 -4.96
C THR A 84 -2.00 -13.40 -6.43
N PRO A 85 -3.15 -13.91 -6.91
CA PRO A 85 -3.33 -14.19 -8.34
C PRO A 85 -3.52 -12.91 -9.16
N TYR A 86 -3.80 -11.79 -8.49
CA TYR A 86 -4.01 -10.48 -9.13
C TYR A 86 -2.69 -9.79 -9.50
N GLN A 87 -2.78 -8.91 -10.49
CA GLN A 87 -1.69 -8.00 -10.90
C GLN A 87 -2.06 -6.55 -10.59
N VAL A 88 -1.08 -5.64 -10.58
CA VAL A 88 -1.36 -4.22 -10.29
C VAL A 88 -2.23 -3.57 -11.37
N ALA A 89 -2.04 -3.93 -12.65
CA ALA A 89 -2.90 -3.41 -13.73
C ALA A 89 -4.28 -4.07 -13.80
N TYR A 90 -4.52 -5.15 -13.04
CA TYR A 90 -5.83 -5.77 -12.99
C TYR A 90 -6.84 -4.80 -12.40
N ASN A 91 -7.98 -4.65 -13.08
CA ASN A 91 -9.11 -3.85 -12.61
C ASN A 91 -10.42 -4.52 -13.03
N ASP A 92 -11.45 -4.34 -12.21
CA ASP A 92 -12.78 -4.87 -12.44
C ASP A 92 -13.83 -3.78 -12.23
N THR A 93 -14.69 -3.55 -13.22
CA THR A 93 -15.67 -2.44 -13.14
C THR A 93 -16.88 -2.75 -12.28
N TYR A 94 -17.06 -4.01 -11.87
CA TYR A 94 -18.23 -4.46 -11.12
C TYR A 94 -17.86 -4.82 -9.67
N PHE A 95 -16.66 -5.35 -9.43
CA PHE A 95 -16.07 -5.49 -8.09
C PHE A 95 -15.38 -4.19 -7.63
N VAL A 96 -16.07 -3.06 -7.76
CA VAL A 96 -15.62 -1.77 -7.26
C VAL A 96 -16.04 -1.60 -5.80
N THR A 97 -15.16 -1.03 -4.97
CA THR A 97 -15.45 -0.80 -3.54
C THR A 97 -15.88 -2.06 -2.79
N THR A 98 -15.36 -3.23 -3.19
CA THR A 98 -15.65 -4.52 -2.57
C THR A 98 -14.96 -4.61 -1.21
N LEU A 99 -15.69 -5.07 -0.20
CA LEU A 99 -15.21 -5.10 1.18
C LEU A 99 -14.14 -6.20 1.38
N PRO A 100 -13.26 -6.01 2.39
CA PRO A 100 -12.30 -7.03 2.80
C PRO A 100 -13.00 -8.35 3.16
N LYS A 101 -12.55 -9.45 2.58
CA LYS A 101 -13.08 -10.81 2.84
C LYS A 101 -11.95 -11.78 3.15
N ASN A 102 -12.16 -12.60 4.18
CA ASN A 102 -11.25 -13.68 4.55
C ASN A 102 -12.05 -14.94 4.87
N LYS A 103 -11.64 -16.07 4.29
CA LYS A 103 -12.31 -17.36 4.47
C LYS A 103 -12.39 -17.79 5.94
N MET A 104 -11.37 -17.48 6.75
CA MET A 104 -11.35 -17.83 8.17
C MET A 104 -12.41 -17.09 8.99
N PHE A 105 -12.92 -15.97 8.50
CA PHE A 105 -13.88 -15.13 9.21
C PHE A 105 -15.23 -15.02 8.51
N ALA A 106 -15.48 -15.83 7.47
CA ALA A 106 -16.69 -15.75 6.65
C ALA A 106 -18.01 -15.97 7.43
N GLU A 107 -17.97 -16.84 8.45
CA GLU A 107 -19.11 -17.12 9.35
C GLU A 107 -19.24 -16.10 10.48
N THR A 108 -18.33 -15.13 10.57
CA THR A 108 -18.38 -14.07 11.59
C THR A 108 -18.99 -12.78 11.01
N SER A 109 -19.12 -11.75 11.84
CA SER A 109 -19.47 -10.39 11.39
C SER A 109 -18.26 -9.51 11.10
N PHE A 110 -17.05 -10.07 11.15
CA PHE A 110 -15.80 -9.36 10.96
C PHE A 110 -15.10 -9.89 9.71
N TRP A 111 -14.78 -9.01 8.76
CA TRP A 111 -13.96 -9.41 7.59
C TRP A 111 -14.58 -10.49 6.69
N ASP A 112 -15.90 -10.51 6.60
CA ASP A 112 -16.68 -11.45 5.81
C ASP A 112 -17.17 -10.85 4.47
N GLY A 113 -16.73 -9.64 4.13
CA GLY A 113 -17.11 -8.95 2.89
C GLY A 113 -18.50 -8.30 2.94
N CYS A 114 -19.14 -8.22 4.11
CA CYS A 114 -20.49 -7.70 4.27
C CYS A 114 -20.55 -6.45 5.15
N GLU A 115 -21.43 -5.49 4.83
CA GLU A 115 -21.68 -4.28 5.63
C GLU A 115 -23.11 -4.23 6.17
N ALA A 116 -23.29 -3.67 7.37
CA ALA A 116 -24.62 -3.41 7.90
C ALA A 116 -25.25 -2.22 7.19
N ARG A 117 -26.52 -2.36 6.80
CA ARG A 117 -27.30 -1.36 6.07
C ARG A 117 -28.69 -1.22 6.69
N ALA A 118 -29.23 -0.01 6.59
CA ALA A 118 -30.60 0.32 6.97
C ALA A 118 -31.19 1.13 5.82
N ASP A 119 -32.03 0.50 5.01
CA ASP A 119 -32.57 1.09 3.79
C ASP A 119 -34.11 0.98 3.78
N GLY A 120 -34.77 1.83 2.98
CA GLY A 120 -36.21 1.74 2.78
C GLY A 120 -36.58 0.50 1.94
N GLN A 121 -37.87 0.13 1.96
CA GLN A 121 -38.40 -1.07 1.30
C GLN A 121 -37.93 -1.24 -0.15
N LEU A 122 -37.91 -0.15 -0.95
CA LEU A 122 -37.51 -0.19 -2.36
C LEU A 122 -36.08 -0.72 -2.55
N THR A 123 -35.11 -0.14 -1.83
CA THR A 123 -33.69 -0.50 -1.93
C THR A 123 -33.41 -1.86 -1.32
N PHE A 124 -34.07 -2.18 -0.20
CA PHE A 124 -34.00 -3.51 0.39
C PHE A 124 -34.49 -4.57 -0.60
N MET A 125 -35.69 -4.39 -1.16
CA MET A 125 -36.27 -5.37 -2.07
C MET A 125 -35.44 -5.54 -3.34
N TYR A 126 -34.84 -4.45 -3.84
CA TYR A 126 -33.90 -4.52 -4.96
C TYR A 126 -32.75 -5.53 -4.72
N TYR A 127 -32.15 -5.53 -3.52
CA TYR A 127 -31.10 -6.50 -3.18
C TYR A 127 -31.64 -7.87 -2.77
N TYR A 128 -32.76 -7.90 -2.06
CA TYR A 128 -33.39 -9.15 -1.59
C TYR A 128 -33.81 -10.03 -2.78
N ALA A 129 -34.47 -9.42 -3.78
CA ALA A 129 -34.95 -10.09 -4.99
C ALA A 129 -33.83 -10.72 -5.84
N MET A 130 -32.59 -10.22 -5.79
CA MET A 130 -31.45 -10.82 -6.50
C MET A 130 -31.16 -12.23 -6.02
N GLY A 131 -31.17 -12.43 -4.70
CA GLY A 131 -30.89 -13.74 -4.12
C GLY A 131 -32.10 -14.68 -4.19
N GLN A 132 -33.33 -14.16 -4.20
CA GLN A 132 -34.54 -14.97 -4.48
C GLN A 132 -34.48 -15.63 -5.86
N GLU A 133 -33.97 -14.91 -6.86
CA GLU A 133 -33.86 -15.43 -8.22
C GLU A 133 -32.66 -16.38 -8.41
N SER A 134 -31.50 -16.00 -7.89
CA SER A 134 -30.24 -16.65 -8.27
C SER A 134 -29.62 -17.53 -7.20
N GLY A 135 -30.14 -17.48 -5.97
CA GLY A 135 -29.48 -18.05 -4.79
C GLY A 135 -28.21 -17.29 -4.34
N HIS A 136 -27.71 -16.37 -5.16
CA HIS A 136 -26.59 -15.49 -4.83
C HIS A 136 -27.09 -14.31 -4.00
N ASN A 137 -27.07 -14.52 -2.69
CA ASN A 137 -27.66 -13.61 -1.71
C ASN A 137 -26.86 -12.31 -1.56
N ALA A 138 -27.34 -11.23 -2.17
CA ALA A 138 -26.84 -9.87 -1.89
C ALA A 138 -27.19 -9.43 -0.47
N VAL A 139 -28.41 -9.74 0.00
CA VAL A 139 -28.75 -9.68 1.42
C VAL A 139 -28.23 -10.95 2.07
N LYS A 140 -27.20 -10.84 2.92
CA LYS A 140 -26.51 -11.99 3.53
C LYS A 140 -27.53 -12.92 4.19
N ASP A 141 -27.48 -14.19 3.80
CA ASP A 141 -28.35 -15.27 4.30
C ASP A 141 -29.87 -15.01 4.16
N GLN A 142 -30.27 -14.01 3.35
CA GLN A 142 -31.66 -13.51 3.25
C GLN A 142 -32.25 -13.05 4.59
N GLU A 143 -31.41 -12.71 5.56
CA GLU A 143 -31.82 -12.28 6.89
C GLU A 143 -31.98 -10.75 6.96
N TYR A 144 -33.08 -10.30 7.57
CA TYR A 144 -33.35 -8.89 7.82
C TYR A 144 -34.29 -8.69 9.02
N THR A 145 -34.32 -7.46 9.53
CA THR A 145 -35.28 -7.01 10.53
C THR A 145 -35.90 -5.68 10.08
N VAL A 146 -37.11 -5.38 10.53
CA VAL A 146 -37.82 -4.14 10.20
C VAL A 146 -38.08 -3.38 11.49
N ASP A 147 -37.74 -2.09 11.51
CA ASP A 147 -38.01 -1.23 12.67
C ASP A 147 -39.39 -0.56 12.64
N GLU A 148 -39.73 0.15 13.71
CA GLU A 148 -41.02 0.85 13.84
C GLU A 148 -41.21 1.98 12.80
N GLU A 149 -40.12 2.46 12.19
CA GLU A 149 -40.14 3.49 11.15
C GLU A 149 -40.27 2.89 9.74
N GLY A 150 -40.28 1.55 9.62
CA GLY A 150 -40.39 0.82 8.35
C GLY A 150 -39.07 0.71 7.60
N MET A 151 -37.93 0.90 8.27
CA MET A 151 -36.60 0.71 7.69
C MET A 151 -36.17 -0.74 7.83
N TYR A 152 -35.59 -1.28 6.77
CA TYR A 152 -35.10 -2.66 6.70
C TYR A 152 -33.62 -2.68 7.07
N HIS A 153 -33.29 -3.39 8.15
CA HIS A 153 -31.94 -3.58 8.65
C HIS A 153 -31.44 -4.95 8.22
N TYR A 154 -30.34 -4.98 7.49
CA TYR A 154 -29.75 -6.20 6.93
C TYR A 154 -28.24 -6.06 6.71
N ARG A 155 -27.59 -7.15 6.33
CA ARG A 155 -26.17 -7.13 5.94
C ARG A 155 -26.06 -7.31 4.43
N LEU A 156 -25.41 -6.35 3.75
CA LEU A 156 -25.21 -6.38 2.31
C LEU A 156 -23.86 -7.01 1.98
N ASP A 157 -23.85 -8.09 1.20
CA ASP A 157 -22.65 -8.73 0.68
C ASP A 157 -22.12 -7.96 -0.54
N SER A 158 -20.92 -7.39 -0.39
CA SER A 158 -20.29 -6.60 -1.44
C SER A 158 -19.86 -7.41 -2.67
N TYR A 159 -19.79 -8.74 -2.58
CA TYR A 159 -19.45 -9.62 -3.70
C TYR A 159 -20.68 -9.98 -4.54
N HIS A 160 -21.88 -9.92 -3.95
CA HIS A 160 -23.13 -10.28 -4.63
C HIS A 160 -24.02 -9.07 -4.93
N LYS A 161 -23.73 -7.88 -4.38
CA LYS A 161 -24.51 -6.63 -4.60
C LYS A 161 -24.67 -6.19 -6.06
N THR A 162 -23.79 -6.64 -6.96
CA THR A 162 -23.90 -6.35 -8.40
C THR A 162 -25.04 -7.15 -9.04
N GLY A 163 -25.23 -8.39 -8.59
CA GLY A 163 -26.24 -9.31 -9.11
C GLY A 163 -26.07 -9.59 -10.60
N MET A 164 -27.11 -9.26 -11.35
CA MET A 164 -27.27 -9.54 -12.78
C MET A 164 -26.84 -8.36 -13.64
N ILE A 165 -26.25 -8.66 -14.79
CA ILE A 165 -25.91 -7.68 -15.82
C ILE A 165 -26.38 -8.13 -17.20
N TYR A 166 -26.69 -7.18 -18.08
CA TYR A 166 -26.82 -7.46 -19.51
C TYR A 166 -25.44 -7.42 -20.15
N SER A 167 -25.06 -8.48 -20.83
CA SER A 167 -23.79 -8.60 -21.54
C SER A 167 -24.02 -8.91 -23.01
N ASN A 168 -23.36 -8.17 -23.89
CA ASN A 168 -23.36 -8.43 -25.32
C ASN A 168 -22.16 -9.31 -25.66
N MET A 169 -22.40 -10.44 -26.33
CA MET A 169 -21.35 -11.40 -26.68
C MET A 169 -21.56 -11.99 -28.07
N THR A 170 -20.48 -12.48 -28.68
CA THR A 170 -20.57 -13.19 -29.96
C THR A 170 -21.28 -14.53 -29.77
N MET A 171 -21.77 -15.10 -30.86
CA MET A 171 -22.44 -16.41 -30.80
C MET A 171 -21.50 -17.51 -30.28
N ASP A 172 -20.22 -17.45 -30.61
CA ASP A 172 -19.23 -18.40 -30.11
C ASP A 172 -19.00 -18.26 -28.60
N GLN A 173 -18.92 -17.03 -28.08
CA GLN A 173 -18.82 -16.78 -26.64
C GLN A 173 -20.04 -17.30 -25.89
N TYR A 174 -21.23 -17.08 -26.45
CA TYR A 174 -22.49 -17.57 -25.89
C TYR A 174 -22.56 -19.11 -25.86
N ASN A 175 -22.19 -19.77 -26.96
CA ASN A 175 -22.14 -21.23 -27.03
C ASN A 175 -21.14 -21.82 -26.04
N ASN A 176 -19.97 -21.19 -25.89
CA ASN A 176 -18.97 -21.61 -24.91
C ASN A 176 -19.47 -21.45 -23.47
N LEU A 177 -20.18 -20.36 -23.17
CA LEU A 177 -20.76 -20.12 -21.86
C LEU A 177 -21.84 -21.16 -21.54
N GLN A 178 -22.74 -21.46 -22.48
CA GLN A 178 -23.75 -22.52 -22.31
C GLN A 178 -23.11 -23.89 -22.05
N LYS A 179 -22.07 -24.23 -22.83
CA LYS A 179 -21.31 -25.45 -22.62
C LYS A 179 -20.70 -25.52 -21.22
N TYR A 180 -20.11 -24.41 -20.74
CA TYR A 180 -19.57 -24.33 -19.39
C TYR A 180 -20.63 -24.60 -18.31
N GLN A 181 -21.85 -24.05 -18.46
CA GLN A 181 -22.95 -24.33 -17.52
C GLN A 181 -23.27 -25.83 -17.48
N ASP A 182 -23.38 -26.45 -18.66
CA ASP A 182 -23.72 -27.88 -18.77
C ASP A 182 -22.62 -28.80 -18.21
N GLU A 183 -21.35 -28.42 -18.35
CA GLU A 183 -20.20 -29.20 -17.86
C GLU A 183 -19.97 -29.05 -16.36
N THR A 184 -20.20 -27.86 -15.81
CA THR A 184 -19.93 -27.55 -14.39
C THR A 184 -21.15 -27.63 -13.48
N GLY A 185 -22.36 -27.59 -14.05
CA GLY A 185 -23.60 -27.46 -13.31
C GLY A 185 -23.81 -26.08 -12.67
N ARG A 186 -23.03 -25.06 -13.06
CA ARG A 186 -23.16 -23.68 -12.55
C ARG A 186 -24.09 -22.87 -13.45
N GLN A 187 -25.17 -22.31 -12.89
CA GLN A 187 -26.09 -21.43 -13.61
C GLN A 187 -25.47 -20.02 -13.72
N VAL A 188 -25.09 -19.62 -14.94
CA VAL A 188 -24.52 -18.29 -15.22
C VAL A 188 -25.51 -17.39 -15.96
N ILE A 189 -26.23 -17.96 -16.93
CA ILE A 189 -27.18 -17.29 -17.81
C ILE A 189 -28.58 -17.44 -17.23
N TYR A 190 -29.30 -16.34 -17.11
CA TYR A 190 -30.66 -16.30 -16.57
C TYR A 190 -31.65 -15.84 -17.63
N PRO A 191 -32.95 -16.14 -17.46
CA PRO A 191 -34.00 -15.62 -18.31
C PRO A 191 -33.90 -14.10 -18.49
N THR A 192 -34.08 -13.65 -19.72
CA THR A 192 -34.04 -12.23 -20.08
C THR A 192 -35.43 -11.60 -20.01
N VAL A 193 -35.47 -10.27 -20.07
CA VAL A 193 -36.71 -9.46 -20.04
C VAL A 193 -36.85 -8.70 -21.35
N ARG A 194 -38.07 -8.55 -21.86
CA ARG A 194 -38.33 -7.77 -23.08
C ARG A 194 -37.96 -6.31 -22.85
N LEU A 195 -37.55 -5.63 -23.92
CA LEU A 195 -37.26 -4.19 -23.86
C LEU A 195 -38.46 -3.34 -23.40
N SER A 196 -39.68 -3.78 -23.70
CA SER A 196 -40.93 -3.11 -23.26
C SER A 196 -41.19 -3.25 -21.76
N ASP A 197 -40.66 -4.30 -21.15
CA ASP A 197 -40.98 -4.70 -19.78
C ASP A 197 -39.86 -4.29 -18.81
N ARG A 198 -38.75 -3.73 -19.35
CA ARG A 198 -37.71 -3.08 -18.55
C ARG A 198 -38.21 -1.78 -17.94
N PRO A 199 -37.58 -1.31 -16.84
CA PRO A 199 -37.95 -0.04 -16.22
C PRO A 199 -38.02 1.12 -17.22
N ALA A 200 -39.09 1.90 -17.14
CA ALA A 200 -39.29 3.07 -18.00
C ALA A 200 -38.34 4.24 -17.66
N ALA A 201 -37.80 4.26 -16.43
CA ALA A 201 -36.83 5.25 -16.02
C ALA A 201 -35.47 5.01 -16.71
N ILE A 202 -34.94 6.05 -17.35
CA ILE A 202 -33.73 5.97 -18.20
C ILE A 202 -32.51 5.40 -17.43
N GLN A 203 -32.35 5.75 -16.15
CA GLN A 203 -31.21 5.27 -15.36
C GLN A 203 -31.22 3.76 -15.09
N ASP A 204 -32.39 3.12 -15.11
CA ASP A 204 -32.59 1.71 -14.73
C ASP A 204 -32.91 0.81 -15.94
N GLN A 205 -33.12 1.39 -17.13
CA GLN A 205 -33.54 0.67 -18.33
C GLN A 205 -32.55 -0.45 -18.75
N ASN A 206 -31.28 -0.34 -18.36
CA ASN A 206 -30.24 -1.35 -18.63
C ASN A 206 -29.80 -2.11 -17.36
N ASN A 207 -30.51 -1.94 -16.25
CA ASN A 207 -30.22 -2.67 -15.03
C ASN A 207 -30.90 -4.04 -15.09
N ALA A 208 -30.10 -5.09 -15.22
CA ALA A 208 -30.60 -6.46 -15.32
C ALA A 208 -31.12 -7.02 -14.00
N ASN A 209 -30.98 -6.32 -12.87
CA ASN A 209 -31.56 -6.79 -11.60
C ASN A 209 -33.08 -6.63 -11.54
N TYR A 210 -33.67 -5.79 -12.41
CA TYR A 210 -35.12 -5.67 -12.55
C TYR A 210 -35.65 -6.75 -13.50
N TYR A 211 -35.92 -7.94 -12.95
CA TYR A 211 -36.61 -9.03 -13.65
C TYR A 211 -38.11 -9.10 -13.37
N TYR A 212 -38.63 -8.14 -12.62
CA TYR A 212 -39.99 -8.08 -12.11
C TYR A 212 -40.68 -6.78 -12.55
N GLU A 213 -42.00 -6.75 -12.38
CA GLU A 213 -42.83 -5.62 -12.81
C GLU A 213 -42.45 -4.33 -12.09
N THR A 214 -42.31 -3.26 -12.88
CA THR A 214 -41.97 -1.93 -12.37
C THR A 214 -42.87 -0.86 -12.98
N THR A 215 -43.05 0.23 -12.25
CA THR A 215 -43.81 1.41 -12.70
C THR A 215 -43.00 2.69 -12.50
N GLY A 216 -43.53 3.81 -13.03
CA GLY A 216 -42.92 5.12 -12.90
C GLY A 216 -41.92 5.46 -14.02
N THR A 217 -42.06 6.66 -14.59
CA THR A 217 -41.23 7.12 -15.73
C THR A 217 -40.01 7.94 -15.28
N ASN A 218 -40.12 8.63 -14.15
CA ASN A 218 -39.03 9.45 -13.59
C ASN A 218 -38.20 8.70 -12.55
N ARG A 219 -38.84 7.82 -11.77
CA ARG A 219 -38.22 6.97 -10.75
C ARG A 219 -38.89 5.61 -10.80
N THR A 220 -38.07 4.57 -10.86
CA THR A 220 -38.53 3.17 -10.84
C THR A 220 -39.18 2.85 -9.51
N GLN A 221 -40.36 2.26 -9.56
CA GLN A 221 -41.11 1.72 -8.41
C GLN A 221 -41.40 0.25 -8.67
N ILE A 222 -41.37 -0.57 -7.63
CA ILE A 222 -41.63 -2.01 -7.71
C ILE A 222 -43.12 -2.26 -7.53
N VAL A 223 -43.69 -3.12 -8.37
CA VAL A 223 -45.06 -3.63 -8.20
C VAL A 223 -44.99 -4.93 -7.42
N TYR A 224 -45.83 -5.05 -6.40
CA TYR A 224 -45.90 -6.20 -5.52
C TYR A 224 -47.22 -6.94 -5.73
N ASP A 225 -47.21 -8.26 -5.53
CA ASP A 225 -48.43 -9.06 -5.42
C ASP A 225 -49.15 -8.83 -4.07
N GLU A 226 -50.26 -9.53 -3.85
CA GLU A 226 -51.05 -9.43 -2.60
C GLU A 226 -50.27 -9.89 -1.36
N ASP A 227 -49.26 -10.76 -1.54
CA ASP A 227 -48.41 -11.31 -0.49
C ASP A 227 -47.14 -10.45 -0.25
N GLY A 228 -46.94 -9.40 -1.05
CA GLY A 228 -45.81 -8.48 -0.95
C GLY A 228 -44.53 -8.95 -1.67
N ASN A 229 -44.62 -9.96 -2.54
CA ASN A 229 -43.50 -10.43 -3.36
C ASN A 229 -43.42 -9.68 -4.69
N VAL A 230 -42.24 -9.72 -5.31
CA VAL A 230 -42.04 -9.18 -6.65
C VAL A 230 -42.66 -10.08 -7.71
N ILE A 231 -43.24 -9.50 -8.75
CA ILE A 231 -43.92 -10.23 -9.84
C ILE A 231 -42.97 -10.40 -11.02
N PRO A 232 -42.42 -11.59 -11.33
CA PRO A 232 -41.47 -11.77 -12.43
C PRO A 232 -42.08 -11.50 -13.80
N VAL A 233 -41.33 -10.84 -14.68
CA VAL A 233 -41.73 -10.48 -16.06
C VAL A 233 -40.77 -11.04 -17.10
N TYR A 234 -40.28 -12.26 -16.88
CA TYR A 234 -39.40 -12.94 -17.81
C TYR A 234 -40.02 -13.06 -19.21
N TRP A 235 -39.19 -12.85 -20.24
CA TRP A 235 -39.63 -13.02 -21.61
C TRP A 235 -39.87 -14.50 -21.89
N SER A 236 -41.12 -14.87 -22.15
CA SER A 236 -41.50 -16.21 -22.57
C SER A 236 -41.86 -16.34 -24.04
N TYR A 237 -41.80 -17.57 -24.54
CA TYR A 237 -42.28 -18.01 -25.86
C TYR A 237 -43.07 -19.32 -25.73
N ARG A 238 -44.00 -19.56 -26.65
CA ARG A 238 -44.79 -20.80 -26.67
C ARG A 238 -43.93 -21.97 -27.14
N ALA A 239 -44.12 -23.14 -26.54
CA ALA A 239 -43.35 -24.36 -26.82
C ALA A 239 -43.46 -24.87 -28.26
N ASP A 240 -44.52 -24.50 -28.99
CA ASP A 240 -44.72 -24.82 -30.40
C ASP A 240 -43.97 -23.90 -31.37
N VAL A 241 -43.35 -22.83 -30.86
CA VAL A 241 -42.58 -21.86 -31.64
C VAL A 241 -41.08 -22.10 -31.47
N GLU A 242 -40.34 -22.13 -32.57
CA GLU A 242 -38.87 -22.26 -32.52
C GLU A 242 -38.25 -21.04 -31.83
N PRO A 243 -37.43 -21.24 -30.77
CA PRO A 243 -36.86 -20.13 -30.02
C PRO A 243 -35.85 -19.37 -30.85
N THR A 244 -35.90 -18.04 -30.75
CA THR A 244 -34.96 -17.17 -31.46
C THR A 244 -33.67 -16.91 -30.69
N ASP A 245 -33.58 -17.32 -29.43
CA ASP A 245 -32.45 -17.06 -28.55
C ASP A 245 -31.27 -18.04 -28.72
N SER A 246 -31.49 -19.14 -29.46
CA SER A 246 -30.50 -20.21 -29.68
C SER A 246 -29.90 -20.74 -28.38
N TYR A 247 -30.69 -20.78 -27.31
CA TYR A 247 -30.30 -21.41 -26.05
C TYR A 247 -30.50 -22.93 -26.14
N THR A 248 -29.42 -23.69 -25.94
CA THR A 248 -29.35 -25.15 -26.01
C THR A 248 -28.87 -25.79 -24.71
N SER A 249 -28.50 -24.99 -23.70
CA SER A 249 -28.07 -25.50 -22.39
C SER A 249 -29.20 -26.29 -21.72
N LYS A 250 -28.82 -27.35 -21.00
CA LYS A 250 -29.74 -28.15 -20.17
C LYS A 250 -30.06 -27.47 -18.84
N MET A 251 -29.21 -26.54 -18.42
CA MET A 251 -29.38 -25.76 -17.21
C MET A 251 -30.47 -24.71 -17.42
N ARG A 252 -31.55 -24.81 -16.65
CA ARG A 252 -32.64 -23.82 -16.59
C ARG A 252 -32.87 -23.44 -15.14
N ILE A 253 -33.54 -22.31 -14.90
CA ILE A 253 -33.91 -21.93 -13.54
C ILE A 253 -34.78 -23.02 -12.89
N GLU A 254 -34.65 -23.19 -11.58
CA GLU A 254 -35.31 -24.26 -10.85
C GLU A 254 -36.83 -24.23 -11.07
N GLY A 255 -37.41 -25.40 -11.38
CA GLY A 255 -38.84 -25.54 -11.66
C GLY A 255 -39.29 -25.24 -13.10
N GLU A 256 -38.38 -24.83 -14.00
CA GLU A 256 -38.71 -24.61 -15.41
C GLU A 256 -38.66 -25.93 -16.24
N ASP A 257 -39.65 -26.79 -16.06
CA ASP A 257 -39.94 -27.93 -16.96
C ASP A 257 -40.92 -27.55 -18.10
N GLY A 258 -41.14 -26.25 -18.29
CA GLY A 258 -42.21 -25.67 -19.08
C GLY A 258 -43.43 -25.33 -18.20
N PHE A 259 -43.93 -24.10 -18.29
CA PHE A 259 -45.06 -23.62 -17.48
C PHE A 259 -46.29 -23.38 -18.35
N VAL A 260 -47.49 -23.54 -17.78
CA VAL A 260 -48.75 -23.38 -18.51
C VAL A 260 -49.21 -21.93 -18.42
N GLY A 261 -49.43 -21.30 -19.57
CA GLY A 261 -50.00 -19.96 -19.67
C GLY A 261 -51.49 -19.93 -19.35
N GLU A 262 -52.05 -18.73 -19.19
CA GLU A 262 -53.49 -18.55 -18.93
C GLU A 262 -54.38 -19.12 -20.06
N ASP A 263 -53.83 -19.27 -21.26
CA ASP A 263 -54.47 -19.86 -22.44
C ASP A 263 -54.43 -21.40 -22.45
N GLY A 264 -53.78 -22.04 -21.47
CA GLY A 264 -53.63 -23.48 -21.38
C GLY A 264 -52.45 -24.06 -22.19
N GLU A 265 -51.68 -23.21 -22.87
CA GLU A 265 -50.52 -23.62 -23.68
C GLU A 265 -49.23 -23.67 -22.84
N THR A 266 -48.24 -24.45 -23.27
CA THR A 266 -46.94 -24.55 -22.57
C THR A 266 -45.97 -23.47 -23.07
N TYR A 267 -45.26 -22.83 -22.15
CA TYR A 267 -44.29 -21.78 -22.40
C TYR A 267 -42.93 -22.12 -21.79
N TYR A 268 -41.89 -21.54 -22.39
CA TYR A 268 -40.52 -21.54 -21.89
C TYR A 268 -39.99 -20.11 -21.81
N TYR A 269 -38.99 -19.88 -20.97
CA TYR A 269 -38.31 -18.59 -20.91
C TYR A 269 -37.24 -18.47 -21.99
N MET A 270 -37.07 -17.25 -22.49
CA MET A 270 -35.97 -16.85 -23.35
C MET A 270 -34.77 -16.45 -22.50
N TYR A 271 -33.59 -16.92 -22.88
CA TYR A 271 -32.34 -16.68 -22.15
C TYR A 271 -31.43 -15.65 -22.86
N ALA A 272 -31.75 -15.31 -24.10
CA ALA A 272 -31.01 -14.29 -24.85
C ALA A 272 -31.89 -13.52 -25.84
N ARG A 273 -31.43 -12.33 -26.20
CA ARG A 273 -31.99 -11.53 -27.31
C ARG A 273 -30.98 -11.44 -28.43
N ARG A 274 -31.36 -11.80 -29.66
CA ARG A 274 -30.49 -11.58 -30.83
C ARG A 274 -30.23 -10.10 -31.07
N THR A 275 -28.98 -9.79 -31.37
CA THR A 275 -28.53 -8.47 -31.82
C THR A 275 -27.92 -8.58 -33.22
N SER A 276 -27.56 -7.47 -33.84
CA SER A 276 -26.96 -7.47 -35.18
C SER A 276 -25.59 -8.16 -35.24
N SER A 277 -24.88 -8.26 -34.11
CA SER A 277 -23.51 -8.77 -34.01
C SER A 277 -23.36 -10.02 -33.13
N GLY A 278 -24.46 -10.55 -32.57
CA GLY A 278 -24.43 -11.69 -31.67
C GLY A 278 -25.71 -11.78 -30.83
N VAL A 279 -25.55 -11.86 -29.52
CA VAL A 279 -26.66 -11.94 -28.56
C VAL A 279 -26.41 -11.04 -27.36
N GLU A 280 -27.49 -10.47 -26.81
CA GLU A 280 -27.52 -9.85 -25.50
C GLU A 280 -28.09 -10.85 -24.50
N VAL A 281 -27.35 -11.12 -23.44
CA VAL A 281 -27.62 -12.18 -22.48
C VAL A 281 -27.66 -11.57 -21.08
N ARG A 282 -28.57 -12.05 -20.24
CA ARG A 282 -28.62 -11.69 -18.83
C ARG A 282 -27.84 -12.71 -18.03
N ILE A 283 -26.82 -12.25 -17.31
CA ILE A 283 -25.88 -13.13 -16.61
C ILE A 283 -25.71 -12.71 -15.16
N ASN A 284 -25.54 -13.68 -14.26
CA ASN A 284 -25.06 -13.40 -12.91
C ASN A 284 -23.57 -13.08 -12.99
N TYR A 285 -23.20 -11.88 -12.53
CA TYR A 285 -21.83 -11.41 -12.72
C TYR A 285 -20.80 -12.21 -11.90
N TYR A 286 -21.17 -12.64 -10.70
CA TYR A 286 -20.29 -13.43 -9.83
C TYR A 286 -19.91 -14.76 -10.48
N GLU A 287 -20.87 -15.50 -11.03
CA GLU A 287 -20.60 -16.76 -11.72
C GLU A 287 -19.92 -16.53 -13.08
N TYR A 288 -20.29 -15.46 -13.79
CA TYR A 288 -19.61 -15.09 -15.04
C TYR A 288 -18.13 -14.75 -14.81
N TYR A 289 -17.82 -14.09 -13.70
CA TYR A 289 -16.46 -13.80 -13.30
C TYR A 289 -15.64 -15.08 -13.14
N ILE A 290 -16.19 -16.07 -12.43
CA ILE A 290 -15.56 -17.38 -12.25
C ILE A 290 -15.35 -18.06 -13.60
N TYR A 291 -16.36 -18.08 -14.47
CA TYR A 291 -16.23 -18.60 -15.84
C TYR A 291 -15.10 -17.91 -16.60
N TYR A 292 -15.07 -16.58 -16.60
CA TYR A 292 -14.13 -15.81 -17.38
C TYR A 292 -12.68 -16.06 -16.92
N HIS A 293 -12.45 -16.07 -15.61
CA HIS A 293 -11.12 -16.29 -15.06
C HIS A 293 -10.66 -17.75 -15.15
N SER A 294 -11.52 -18.71 -14.77
CA SER A 294 -11.14 -20.13 -14.73
C SER A 294 -11.14 -20.81 -16.10
N TYR A 295 -12.09 -20.48 -16.99
CA TYR A 295 -12.28 -21.18 -18.26
C TYR A 295 -11.68 -20.42 -19.44
N VAL A 296 -11.83 -19.09 -19.49
CA VAL A 296 -11.37 -18.26 -20.63
C VAL A 296 -9.91 -17.83 -20.46
N LEU A 297 -9.56 -17.20 -19.32
CA LEU A 297 -8.22 -16.68 -19.08
C LEU A 297 -7.25 -17.74 -18.53
N GLN A 298 -7.75 -18.65 -17.69
CA GLN A 298 -6.96 -19.67 -17.00
C GLN A 298 -5.81 -19.06 -16.19
N ASP A 299 -6.09 -17.96 -15.46
CA ASP A 299 -5.10 -17.18 -14.71
C ASP A 299 -4.93 -17.60 -13.25
N GLY A 300 -5.65 -18.64 -12.82
CA GLY A 300 -5.59 -19.19 -11.46
C GLY A 300 -6.49 -18.48 -10.46
N ILE A 301 -7.39 -17.60 -10.91
CA ILE A 301 -8.46 -17.03 -10.09
C ILE A 301 -9.69 -17.95 -10.15
N ASP A 302 -9.94 -18.67 -9.06
CA ASP A 302 -11.10 -19.57 -8.95
C ASP A 302 -12.37 -18.88 -8.47
N GLU A 303 -12.24 -17.83 -7.65
CA GLU A 303 -13.34 -17.03 -7.12
C GLU A 303 -12.87 -15.61 -6.81
N PRO A 304 -13.76 -14.60 -6.83
CA PRO A 304 -13.39 -13.24 -6.44
C PRO A 304 -13.05 -13.21 -4.95
N TYR A 305 -11.80 -12.89 -4.61
CA TYR A 305 -11.32 -12.91 -3.24
C TYR A 305 -10.32 -11.78 -2.97
N PHE A 306 -10.79 -10.74 -2.26
CA PHE A 306 -9.98 -9.55 -1.97
C PHE A 306 -9.75 -9.41 -0.46
N LEU A 307 -8.54 -9.77 0.00
CA LEU A 307 -8.24 -9.78 1.43
C LEU A 307 -8.35 -8.39 2.08
N PHE A 308 -7.94 -7.34 1.37
CA PHE A 308 -8.03 -5.93 1.83
C PHE A 308 -9.13 -5.15 1.11
N GLY A 309 -9.98 -5.82 0.34
CA GLY A 309 -10.98 -5.21 -0.52
C GLY A 309 -10.38 -4.64 -1.80
N THR A 310 -11.22 -3.96 -2.58
CA THR A 310 -10.84 -3.36 -3.86
C THR A 310 -10.88 -1.84 -3.82
N THR A 311 -10.17 -1.19 -4.74
CA THR A 311 -10.22 0.27 -4.92
C THR A 311 -11.53 0.70 -5.59
N GLY A 312 -11.74 2.02 -5.71
CA GLY A 312 -12.85 2.59 -6.49
C GLY A 312 -12.85 2.22 -7.98
N THR A 313 -11.73 1.71 -8.50
CA THR A 313 -11.56 1.21 -9.87
C THR A 313 -11.55 -0.32 -9.95
N GLY A 314 -11.75 -1.02 -8.83
CA GLY A 314 -11.77 -2.48 -8.74
C GLY A 314 -10.41 -3.16 -8.79
N GLN A 315 -9.34 -2.48 -8.39
CA GLN A 315 -8.02 -3.09 -8.24
C GLN A 315 -7.89 -3.71 -6.84
N ASP A 316 -7.20 -4.84 -6.71
CA ASP A 316 -6.95 -5.47 -5.41
C ASP A 316 -5.98 -4.64 -4.55
N ILE A 317 -6.44 -4.18 -3.38
CA ILE A 317 -5.65 -3.30 -2.50
C ILE A 317 -4.41 -4.01 -1.96
N LEU A 318 -4.49 -5.32 -1.66
CA LEU A 318 -3.38 -6.07 -1.09
C LEU A 318 -2.19 -6.13 -2.08
N THR A 319 -2.47 -6.54 -3.31
CA THR A 319 -1.51 -6.63 -4.41
C THR A 319 -0.90 -5.27 -4.71
N CYS A 320 -1.75 -4.24 -4.84
CA CYS A 320 -1.30 -2.88 -5.06
C CYS A 320 -0.42 -2.37 -3.92
N LEU A 321 -0.80 -2.60 -2.66
CA LEU A 321 -0.03 -2.14 -1.51
C LEU A 321 1.34 -2.81 -1.43
N ALA A 322 1.41 -4.12 -1.65
CA ALA A 322 2.68 -4.84 -1.63
C ALA A 322 3.61 -4.43 -2.78
N SER A 323 3.08 -4.26 -3.99
CA SER A 323 3.85 -3.75 -5.13
C SER A 323 4.31 -2.31 -4.91
N GLY A 324 3.44 -1.46 -4.35
CA GLY A 324 3.78 -0.08 -3.98
C GLY A 324 4.86 0.00 -2.92
N ALA A 325 4.78 -0.84 -1.88
CA ALA A 325 5.82 -0.97 -0.86
C ALA A 325 7.16 -1.40 -1.47
N ARG A 326 7.15 -2.38 -2.38
CA ARG A 326 8.35 -2.85 -3.10
C ARG A 326 8.98 -1.72 -3.90
N PHE A 327 8.18 -0.97 -4.63
CA PHE A 327 8.63 0.21 -5.36
C PHE A 327 9.30 1.21 -4.40
N SER A 328 8.63 1.61 -3.32
CA SER A 328 9.16 2.61 -2.38
C SER A 328 10.49 2.15 -1.74
N PHE A 329 10.63 0.87 -1.37
CA PHE A 329 11.90 0.34 -0.85
C PHE A 329 13.03 0.35 -1.88
N ILE A 330 12.79 -0.19 -3.08
CA ILE A 330 13.80 -0.24 -4.15
C ILE A 330 14.21 1.18 -4.54
N PHE A 331 13.23 2.05 -4.76
CA PHE A 331 13.46 3.44 -5.13
C PHE A 331 14.28 4.17 -4.08
N ALA A 332 13.92 4.06 -2.80
CA ALA A 332 14.66 4.69 -1.71
C ALA A 332 16.11 4.18 -1.61
N ILE A 333 16.35 2.88 -1.79
CA ILE A 333 17.71 2.31 -1.77
C ILE A 333 18.55 2.83 -2.95
N VAL A 334 17.99 2.85 -4.16
CA VAL A 334 18.69 3.33 -5.36
C VAL A 334 19.05 4.81 -5.21
N VAL A 335 18.08 5.65 -4.85
CA VAL A 335 18.31 7.09 -4.70
C VAL A 335 19.26 7.38 -3.54
N ALA A 336 19.11 6.71 -2.40
CA ALA A 336 20.03 6.85 -1.27
C ALA A 336 21.46 6.46 -1.66
N SER A 337 21.64 5.40 -2.44
CA SER A 337 22.97 4.95 -2.89
C SER A 337 23.65 5.98 -3.79
N VAL A 338 22.92 6.54 -4.75
CA VAL A 338 23.45 7.58 -5.65
C VAL A 338 23.79 8.85 -4.87
N ASN A 339 22.88 9.31 -4.00
CA ASN A 339 23.09 10.49 -3.17
C ASN A 339 24.24 10.30 -2.17
N LEU A 340 24.41 9.08 -1.65
CA LEU A 340 25.52 8.71 -0.79
C LEU A 340 26.84 8.86 -1.54
N ILE A 341 26.97 8.22 -2.70
CA ILE A 341 28.21 8.25 -3.49
C ILE A 341 28.56 9.69 -3.88
N PHE A 342 27.60 10.43 -4.43
CA PHE A 342 27.84 11.80 -4.88
C PHE A 342 28.16 12.72 -3.71
N GLY A 343 27.37 12.69 -2.64
CA GLY A 343 27.59 13.50 -1.45
C GLY A 343 28.92 13.16 -0.75
N ALA A 344 29.27 11.87 -0.70
CA ALA A 344 30.54 11.43 -0.13
C ALA A 344 31.74 11.97 -0.93
N VAL A 345 31.69 11.92 -2.27
CA VAL A 345 32.75 12.51 -3.12
C VAL A 345 32.81 14.02 -2.93
N TYR A 346 31.66 14.70 -3.00
CA TYR A 346 31.56 16.16 -2.88
C TYR A 346 32.12 16.66 -1.54
N GLY A 347 31.61 16.11 -0.43
CA GLY A 347 32.02 16.49 0.93
C GLY A 347 33.45 16.07 1.27
N SER A 348 33.98 15.01 0.65
CA SER A 348 35.40 14.63 0.83
C SER A 348 36.35 15.68 0.24
N ILE A 349 36.03 16.20 -0.95
CA ILE A 349 36.81 17.26 -1.61
C ILE A 349 36.73 18.54 -0.78
N GLU A 350 35.51 18.94 -0.43
CA GLU A 350 35.23 20.13 0.35
C GLU A 350 35.96 20.11 1.71
N GLY A 351 35.79 19.03 2.48
CA GLY A 351 36.38 18.89 3.81
C GLY A 351 37.91 18.75 3.79
N TYR A 352 38.47 18.08 2.78
CA TYR A 352 39.93 17.91 2.65
C TYR A 352 40.62 19.24 2.36
N TYR A 353 40.22 19.91 1.29
CA TYR A 353 40.91 21.13 0.82
C TYR A 353 40.64 22.33 1.73
N GLY A 354 39.42 22.48 2.25
CA GLY A 354 39.06 23.62 3.10
C GLY A 354 39.17 24.98 2.41
N GLY A 355 39.03 26.06 3.20
CA GLY A 355 39.30 27.43 2.75
C GLY A 355 38.37 27.89 1.62
N LYS A 356 38.95 28.35 0.50
CA LYS A 356 38.17 28.88 -0.64
C LYS A 356 37.36 27.81 -1.37
N ILE A 357 37.89 26.60 -1.51
CA ILE A 357 37.20 25.48 -2.18
C ILE A 357 35.96 25.12 -1.38
N ASP A 358 36.14 24.97 -0.07
CA ASP A 358 35.05 24.76 0.89
C ASP A 358 33.98 25.85 0.79
N LEU A 359 34.39 27.12 0.87
CA LEU A 359 33.47 28.25 0.78
C LEU A 359 32.65 28.25 -0.53
N VAL A 360 33.25 27.98 -1.68
CA VAL A 360 32.53 27.99 -2.97
C VAL A 360 31.58 26.80 -3.08
N MET A 361 32.04 25.61 -2.72
CA MET A 361 31.25 24.37 -2.81
C MET A 361 30.07 24.40 -1.83
N GLU A 362 30.28 24.84 -0.60
CA GLU A 362 29.18 25.00 0.36
C GLU A 362 28.13 25.99 -0.15
N ARG A 363 28.53 27.10 -0.79
CA ARG A 363 27.57 28.07 -1.33
C ARG A 363 26.70 27.50 -2.45
N VAL A 364 27.26 26.64 -3.30
CA VAL A 364 26.45 25.93 -4.30
C VAL A 364 25.40 25.06 -3.60
N SER A 365 25.81 24.33 -2.56
CA SER A 365 24.92 23.45 -1.79
C SER A 365 23.84 24.25 -1.04
N ASP A 366 24.19 25.38 -0.42
CA ASP A 366 23.27 26.29 0.27
C ASP A 366 22.20 26.85 -0.68
N ILE A 367 22.61 27.30 -1.87
CA ILE A 367 21.70 27.83 -2.89
C ILE A 367 20.70 26.75 -3.31
N LEU A 368 21.17 25.53 -3.54
CA LEU A 368 20.29 24.41 -3.92
C LEU A 368 19.34 24.02 -2.76
N ALA A 369 19.83 24.00 -1.52
CA ALA A 369 19.02 23.69 -0.34
C ALA A 369 17.99 24.76 0.00
N SER A 370 18.21 26.00 -0.45
CA SER A 370 17.28 27.12 -0.24
C SER A 370 15.97 26.97 -1.01
N VAL A 371 15.94 26.13 -2.05
CA VAL A 371 14.72 25.86 -2.84
C VAL A 371 13.95 24.69 -2.22
N PRO A 372 12.67 24.87 -1.86
CA PRO A 372 11.84 23.76 -1.39
C PRO A 372 11.78 22.61 -2.40
N SER A 373 12.05 21.38 -1.93
CA SER A 373 12.09 20.18 -2.78
C SER A 373 10.77 19.96 -3.55
N MET A 374 9.63 20.24 -2.92
CA MET A 374 8.30 20.16 -3.53
C MET A 374 8.15 21.10 -4.74
N ILE A 375 8.75 22.30 -4.69
CA ILE A 375 8.74 23.26 -5.81
C ILE A 375 9.58 22.72 -6.97
N VAL A 376 10.78 22.20 -6.68
CA VAL A 376 11.65 21.59 -7.71
C VAL A 376 10.93 20.46 -8.43
N ILE A 377 10.29 19.56 -7.68
CA ILE A 377 9.55 18.42 -8.24
C ILE A 377 8.39 18.88 -9.11
N THR A 378 7.62 19.87 -8.64
CA THR A 378 6.46 20.40 -9.37
C THR A 378 6.89 21.05 -10.69
N LEU A 379 7.95 21.87 -10.66
CA LEU A 379 8.49 22.50 -11.87
C LEU A 379 9.06 21.47 -12.85
N LEU A 380 9.78 20.46 -12.35
CA LEU A 380 10.30 19.37 -13.19
C LEU A 380 9.17 18.56 -13.82
N LYS A 381 8.11 18.24 -13.06
CA LYS A 381 6.93 17.57 -13.61
C LYS A 381 6.29 18.38 -14.74
N LEU A 382 6.09 19.68 -14.54
CA LEU A 382 5.48 20.55 -15.56
C LEU A 382 6.37 20.66 -16.81
N HIS A 383 7.68 20.77 -16.62
CA HIS A 383 8.64 20.88 -17.73
C HIS A 383 8.80 19.56 -18.50
N MET A 384 8.82 18.44 -17.78
CA MET A 384 9.07 17.10 -18.34
C MET A 384 7.77 16.30 -18.54
N GLY A 385 6.61 16.96 -18.72
CA GLY A 385 5.28 16.35 -18.61
C GLY A 385 4.99 15.10 -19.48
N GLY A 386 5.78 14.84 -20.52
CA GLY A 386 5.71 13.60 -21.31
C GLY A 386 6.68 12.47 -20.90
N SER A 387 7.52 12.69 -19.88
CA SER A 387 8.52 11.74 -19.39
C SER A 387 7.97 10.83 -18.30
N SER A 388 8.66 9.71 -18.04
CA SER A 388 8.33 8.84 -16.91
C SER A 388 8.35 9.60 -15.58
N GLN A 389 7.28 9.51 -14.81
CA GLN A 389 7.17 10.20 -13.52
C GLN A 389 8.21 9.69 -12.50
N ILE A 390 8.64 8.42 -12.64
CA ILE A 390 9.72 7.85 -11.84
C ILE A 390 11.04 8.58 -12.12
N LEU A 391 11.29 8.95 -13.38
CA LEU A 391 12.48 9.71 -13.76
C LEU A 391 12.45 11.12 -13.19
N VAL A 392 11.30 11.79 -13.28
CA VAL A 392 11.09 13.13 -12.67
C VAL A 392 11.37 13.07 -11.17
N LEU A 393 10.80 12.08 -10.49
CA LEU A 393 11.00 11.85 -9.06
C LEU A 393 12.48 11.59 -8.74
N PHE A 394 13.15 10.72 -9.50
CA PHE A 394 14.57 10.41 -9.32
C PHE A 394 15.46 11.65 -9.46
N ILE A 395 15.29 12.42 -10.53
CA ILE A 395 16.08 13.64 -10.78
C ILE A 395 15.85 14.65 -9.66
N ALA A 396 14.60 14.83 -9.22
CA ALA A 396 14.29 15.81 -8.19
C ALA A 396 14.89 15.46 -6.82
N PHE A 397 14.84 14.18 -6.43
CA PHE A 397 15.53 13.72 -5.22
C PHE A 397 17.04 13.67 -5.37
N PHE A 398 17.56 13.51 -6.57
CA PHE A 398 18.99 13.60 -6.83
C PHE A 398 19.48 15.03 -6.63
N ILE A 399 18.85 16.05 -7.23
CA ILE A 399 19.32 17.45 -7.17
C ILE A 399 19.54 17.94 -5.73
N THR A 400 18.68 17.55 -4.80
CA THR A 400 18.69 18.06 -3.41
C THR A 400 19.18 17.03 -2.38
N GLY A 401 19.08 15.73 -2.65
CA GLY A 401 19.26 14.70 -1.63
C GLY A 401 20.71 14.41 -1.23
N TRP A 402 21.71 14.75 -2.06
CA TRP A 402 23.13 14.55 -1.72
C TRP A 402 23.68 15.58 -0.73
N ILE A 403 23.02 16.74 -0.57
CA ILE A 403 23.50 17.89 0.21
C ILE A 403 23.75 17.50 1.67
N SER A 404 22.77 16.81 2.30
CA SER A 404 22.90 16.34 3.68
C SER A 404 24.07 15.38 3.86
N MET A 405 24.36 14.54 2.87
CA MET A 405 25.48 13.60 2.91
C MET A 405 26.82 14.31 2.71
N ALA A 406 26.88 15.30 1.82
CA ALA A 406 28.07 16.13 1.62
C ALA A 406 28.48 16.83 2.91
N SER A 407 27.54 17.50 3.57
CA SER A 407 27.80 18.20 4.85
C SER A 407 28.32 17.25 5.95
N ARG A 408 27.71 16.06 6.10
CA ARG A 408 28.19 15.05 7.06
C ARG A 408 29.59 14.54 6.71
N THR A 409 29.86 14.29 5.43
CA THR A 409 31.18 13.83 4.98
C THR A 409 32.25 14.89 5.20
N ARG A 410 31.95 16.14 4.86
CA ARG A 410 32.81 17.30 5.11
C ARG A 410 33.20 17.41 6.59
N MET A 411 32.23 17.29 7.50
CA MET A 411 32.49 17.33 8.95
C MET A 411 33.45 16.22 9.40
N GLN A 412 33.29 15.00 8.88
CA GLN A 412 34.20 13.89 9.18
C GLN A 412 35.60 14.14 8.64
N PHE A 413 35.71 14.67 7.43
CA PHE A 413 36.99 15.03 6.83
C PHE A 413 37.71 16.12 7.63
N TYR A 414 36.99 17.12 8.14
CA TYR A 414 37.55 18.11 9.05
C TYR A 414 38.11 17.50 10.34
N ARG A 415 37.39 16.54 10.93
CA ARG A 415 37.83 15.82 12.13
C ARG A 415 39.12 15.02 11.92
N TYR A 416 39.27 14.40 10.76
CA TYR A 416 40.35 13.46 10.48
C TYR A 416 41.57 14.08 9.78
N LYS A 417 41.42 15.16 9.01
CA LYS A 417 42.51 15.68 8.16
C LYS A 417 43.74 16.19 8.91
N ASN A 418 43.59 16.56 10.18
CA ASN A 418 44.67 17.06 11.04
C ASN A 418 45.16 16.02 12.06
N GLN A 419 44.76 14.76 11.94
CA GLN A 419 45.23 13.69 12.83
C GLN A 419 46.68 13.31 12.54
N GLU A 420 47.40 12.83 13.57
CA GLU A 420 48.84 12.51 13.49
C GLU A 420 49.19 11.55 12.36
N TYR A 421 48.36 10.52 12.12
CA TYR A 421 48.58 9.56 11.04
C TYR A 421 48.43 10.18 9.63
N VAL A 422 47.62 11.23 9.49
CA VAL A 422 47.47 11.97 8.22
C VAL A 422 48.67 12.88 8.00
N LEU A 423 49.10 13.59 9.04
CA LEU A 423 50.27 14.46 9.00
C LEU A 423 51.53 13.65 8.69
N ALA A 424 51.72 12.49 9.33
CA ALA A 424 52.81 11.57 9.05
C ALA A 424 52.78 11.03 7.61
N ALA A 425 51.61 10.68 7.08
CA ALA A 425 51.49 10.26 5.69
C ALA A 425 51.88 11.39 4.72
N ARG A 426 51.52 12.63 5.04
CA ARG A 426 51.87 13.82 4.23
C ARG A 426 53.37 14.13 4.29
N THR A 427 54.02 14.04 5.45
CA THR A 427 55.47 14.25 5.58
C THR A 427 56.28 13.18 4.84
N LEU A 428 55.75 11.96 4.73
CA LEU A 428 56.30 10.87 3.91
C LEU A 428 56.01 11.00 2.40
N GLY A 429 55.42 12.12 1.94
CA GLY A 429 55.21 12.41 0.52
C GLY A 429 53.96 11.76 -0.10
N ALA A 430 52.98 11.33 0.69
CA ALA A 430 51.72 10.82 0.14
C ALA A 430 50.95 11.92 -0.61
N LYS A 431 50.56 11.63 -1.86
CA LYS A 431 49.69 12.52 -2.66
C LYS A 431 48.29 12.65 -2.05
N ASP A 432 47.63 13.79 -2.26
CA ASP A 432 46.29 14.10 -1.76
C ASP A 432 45.26 12.98 -2.02
N ARG A 433 45.20 12.45 -3.24
CA ARG A 433 44.29 11.34 -3.58
C ARG A 433 44.50 10.12 -2.68
N ARG A 434 45.75 9.81 -2.35
CA ARG A 434 46.09 8.70 -1.45
C ARG A 434 45.66 9.04 -0.02
N ILE A 435 45.87 10.28 0.43
CA ILE A 435 45.45 10.74 1.76
C ILE A 435 43.93 10.64 1.91
N ILE A 436 43.18 11.18 0.95
CA ILE A 436 41.71 11.17 0.93
C ILE A 436 41.20 9.72 0.99
N TRP A 437 41.56 8.88 0.01
CA TRP A 437 40.90 7.58 -0.17
C TRP A 437 41.49 6.45 0.68
N LYS A 438 42.76 6.53 1.10
CA LYS A 438 43.42 5.47 1.85
C LYS A 438 43.56 5.78 3.35
N HIS A 439 43.56 7.04 3.75
CA HIS A 439 43.80 7.45 5.14
C HIS A 439 42.58 8.11 5.79
N ILE A 440 41.88 9.02 5.12
CA ILE A 440 40.76 9.75 5.74
C ILE A 440 39.43 9.01 5.53
N PHE A 441 39.07 8.72 4.28
CA PHE A 441 37.78 8.14 3.92
C PHE A 441 37.49 6.82 4.64
N PRO A 442 38.43 5.85 4.74
CA PRO A 442 38.17 4.59 5.46
C PRO A 442 37.83 4.78 6.94
N ASN A 443 38.39 5.83 7.57
CA ASN A 443 38.10 6.17 8.96
C ASN A 443 36.74 6.89 9.11
N ALA A 444 36.30 7.62 8.07
CA ALA A 444 34.97 8.25 8.05
C ALA A 444 33.84 7.26 7.71
N LEU A 445 34.12 6.18 6.96
CA LEU A 445 33.13 5.23 6.45
C LEU A 445 32.16 4.72 7.52
N GLY A 446 32.62 4.38 8.72
CA GLY A 446 31.74 3.88 9.79
C GLY A 446 30.64 4.88 10.15
N THR A 447 30.99 6.15 10.32
CA THR A 447 30.02 7.23 10.61
C THR A 447 29.10 7.57 9.44
N LEU A 448 29.63 7.44 8.22
CA LEU A 448 28.89 7.69 6.98
C LEU A 448 27.83 6.61 6.75
N VAL A 449 28.22 5.33 6.81
CA VAL A 449 27.31 4.18 6.65
C VAL A 449 26.17 4.24 7.68
N THR A 450 26.48 4.58 8.93
CA THR A 450 25.49 4.76 10.00
C THR A 450 24.49 5.87 9.66
N SER A 451 24.97 6.98 9.10
CA SER A 451 24.13 8.12 8.70
C SER A 451 23.18 7.79 7.55
N CYS A 452 23.58 6.89 6.64
CA CYS A 452 22.80 6.53 5.45
C CYS A 452 21.54 5.73 5.78
N ALA A 453 21.56 4.95 6.85
CA ALA A 453 20.39 4.18 7.28
C ALA A 453 19.16 5.05 7.59
N LEU A 454 19.38 6.31 7.99
CA LEU A 454 18.32 7.28 8.28
C LEU A 454 17.81 8.02 7.03
N VAL A 455 18.47 7.87 5.88
CA VAL A 455 18.06 8.53 4.62
C VAL A 455 16.87 7.80 4.01
N ILE A 456 16.90 6.46 4.02
CA ILE A 456 15.87 5.59 3.43
C ILE A 456 14.44 5.96 3.91
N PRO A 457 14.13 6.01 5.22
CA PRO A 457 12.78 6.35 5.67
C PRO A 457 12.34 7.74 5.22
N SER A 458 13.23 8.74 5.27
CA SER A 458 12.93 10.09 4.80
C SER A 458 12.62 10.14 3.31
N MET A 459 13.28 9.32 2.48
CA MET A 459 12.98 9.22 1.05
C MET A 459 11.62 8.59 0.80
N ILE A 460 11.32 7.47 1.48
CA ILE A 460 10.01 6.80 1.38
C ILE A 460 8.90 7.75 1.80
N PHE A 461 9.05 8.44 2.93
CA PHE A 461 8.08 9.40 3.41
C PHE A 461 7.85 10.54 2.41
N SER A 462 8.93 11.07 1.84
CA SER A 462 8.85 12.16 0.87
C SER A 462 8.15 11.71 -0.41
N GLU A 463 8.49 10.54 -0.96
CA GLU A 463 7.81 9.95 -2.12
C GLU A 463 6.32 9.76 -1.82
N THR A 464 5.99 9.10 -0.72
CA THR A 464 4.61 8.84 -0.32
C THR A 464 3.83 10.13 -0.12
N SER A 465 4.43 11.17 0.46
CA SER A 465 3.80 12.48 0.66
C SER A 465 3.50 13.18 -0.67
N LEU A 466 4.44 13.16 -1.62
CA LEU A 466 4.26 13.77 -2.93
C LEU A 466 3.20 13.03 -3.76
N SER A 467 3.19 11.71 -3.67
CA SER A 467 2.21 10.86 -4.34
C SER A 467 0.82 11.02 -3.71
N TYR A 468 0.75 11.14 -2.38
CA TYR A 468 -0.47 11.44 -1.63
C TYR A 468 -1.08 12.79 -2.01
N LEU A 469 -0.25 13.82 -2.22
CA LEU A 469 -0.70 15.15 -2.65
C LEU A 469 -1.10 15.21 -4.14
N GLY A 470 -0.97 14.11 -4.89
CA GLY A 470 -1.26 14.07 -6.33
C GLY A 470 -0.23 14.83 -7.18
N ILE A 471 0.89 15.28 -6.59
CA ILE A 471 1.98 15.88 -7.36
C ILE A 471 2.59 14.81 -8.26
N ILE A 472 2.75 13.59 -7.78
CA ILE A 472 3.22 12.47 -8.58
C ILE A 472 2.14 11.39 -8.55
N ASN A 473 1.79 10.85 -9.71
CA ASN A 473 0.87 9.73 -9.81
C ASN A 473 1.56 8.56 -10.51
N LEU A 474 1.90 7.55 -9.72
CA LEU A 474 2.59 6.35 -10.20
C LEU A 474 1.63 5.25 -10.66
N SER A 475 0.33 5.51 -10.78
CA SER A 475 -0.68 4.54 -11.24
C SER A 475 -0.63 4.22 -12.73
N THR A 476 0.54 4.26 -13.37
CA THR A 476 0.71 4.00 -14.80
C THR A 476 1.30 2.61 -15.04
N GLY A 477 0.53 1.76 -15.73
CA GLY A 477 0.92 0.38 -16.03
C GLY A 477 0.87 -0.53 -14.80
N ASN A 478 1.96 -1.29 -14.56
CA ASN A 478 2.06 -2.29 -13.48
C ASN A 478 2.73 -1.75 -12.20
N ILE A 479 2.82 -0.43 -12.05
CA ILE A 479 3.46 0.22 -10.90
C ILE A 479 2.41 1.02 -10.14
N THR A 480 2.60 1.13 -8.84
CA THR A 480 1.86 2.02 -7.96
C THR A 480 2.78 2.41 -6.80
N SER A 481 2.34 3.31 -5.92
CA SER A 481 2.99 3.53 -4.63
C SER A 481 1.97 3.66 -3.51
N VAL A 482 2.45 3.52 -2.28
CA VAL A 482 1.63 3.65 -1.08
C VAL A 482 0.91 5.00 -1.05
N GLY A 483 1.60 6.08 -1.43
CA GLY A 483 1.00 7.43 -1.48
C GLY A 483 -0.11 7.56 -2.51
N THR A 484 0.05 6.97 -3.69
CA THR A 484 -1.00 6.95 -4.72
C THR A 484 -2.25 6.19 -4.26
N LEU A 485 -2.09 5.10 -3.51
CA LEU A 485 -3.23 4.37 -2.94
C LEU A 485 -3.96 5.18 -1.86
N ILE A 486 -3.22 5.87 -0.98
CA ILE A 486 -3.83 6.75 0.02
C ILE A 486 -4.58 7.90 -0.68
N ASN A 487 -4.00 8.49 -1.74
CA ASN A 487 -4.66 9.53 -2.54
C ASN A 487 -5.98 9.05 -3.16
N ALA A 488 -5.97 7.89 -3.83
CA ALA A 488 -7.15 7.31 -4.45
C ALA A 488 -8.27 7.01 -3.43
N GLY A 489 -7.90 6.61 -2.20
CA GLY A 489 -8.85 6.36 -1.12
C GLY A 489 -9.47 7.62 -0.49
N GLN A 490 -8.92 8.83 -0.72
CA GLN A 490 -9.43 10.05 -0.07
C GLN A 490 -10.90 10.32 -0.38
N SER A 491 -11.30 10.15 -1.65
CA SER A 491 -12.69 10.36 -2.09
C SER A 491 -13.69 9.36 -1.49
N TYR A 492 -13.20 8.27 -0.90
CA TYR A 492 -14.00 7.16 -0.39
C TYR A 492 -13.96 7.06 1.15
N LEU A 493 -13.36 8.02 1.86
CA LEU A 493 -13.23 7.94 3.32
C LEU A 493 -14.57 7.80 4.06
N ALA A 494 -15.64 8.39 3.53
CA ALA A 494 -16.97 8.35 4.14
C ALA A 494 -17.70 7.02 3.90
N THR A 495 -17.43 6.33 2.78
CA THR A 495 -18.19 5.15 2.33
C THR A 495 -17.39 3.85 2.40
N ALA A 496 -16.08 3.91 2.13
CA ALA A 496 -15.16 2.77 2.12
C ALA A 496 -13.81 3.16 2.76
N PRO A 497 -13.77 3.41 4.09
CA PRO A 497 -12.58 3.89 4.78
C PRO A 497 -11.39 2.91 4.71
N TYR A 498 -11.65 1.62 4.55
CA TYR A 498 -10.62 0.58 4.42
C TYR A 498 -9.61 0.85 3.28
N MET A 499 -10.06 1.53 2.21
CA MET A 499 -9.23 1.87 1.05
C MET A 499 -8.01 2.73 1.42
N SER A 500 -8.21 3.70 2.31
CA SER A 500 -7.13 4.56 2.79
C SER A 500 -6.50 4.00 4.07
N LEU A 501 -7.27 3.26 4.88
CA LEU A 501 -6.83 2.73 6.17
C LEU A 501 -5.65 1.75 6.03
N PHE A 502 -5.71 0.75 5.15
CA PHE A 502 -4.63 -0.25 5.04
C PHE A 502 -3.31 0.34 4.53
N PRO A 503 -3.28 1.13 3.44
CA PRO A 503 -2.06 1.80 3.02
C PRO A 503 -1.51 2.76 4.09
N SER A 504 -2.39 3.48 4.80
CA SER A 504 -1.97 4.38 5.88
C SER A 504 -1.38 3.63 7.07
N LEU A 505 -2.00 2.52 7.49
CA LEU A 505 -1.50 1.70 8.59
C LEU A 505 -0.13 1.10 8.25
N PHE A 506 0.04 0.63 7.01
CA PHE A 506 1.36 0.20 6.51
C PHE A 506 2.40 1.30 6.65
N LEU A 507 2.09 2.53 6.20
CA LEU A 507 3.00 3.67 6.29
C LEU A 507 3.34 4.03 7.75
N VAL A 508 2.34 4.05 8.64
CA VAL A 508 2.53 4.33 10.07
C VAL A 508 3.45 3.29 10.71
N LEU A 509 3.18 2.00 10.49
CA LEU A 509 4.02 0.92 10.99
C LEU A 509 5.45 1.02 10.47
N LEU A 510 5.62 1.34 9.18
CA LEU A 510 6.92 1.53 8.56
C LEU A 510 7.70 2.68 9.21
N MET A 511 7.07 3.86 9.36
CA MET A 511 7.72 5.05 9.91
C MET A 511 8.08 4.90 11.38
N LEU A 512 7.18 4.33 12.19
CA LEU A 512 7.45 4.03 13.60
C LEU A 512 8.62 3.05 13.74
N SER A 513 8.64 2.01 12.90
CA SER A 513 9.70 1.01 12.93
C SER A 513 11.06 1.58 12.54
N PHE A 514 11.11 2.43 11.51
CA PHE A 514 12.34 3.14 11.15
C PHE A 514 12.80 4.15 12.19
N ASN A 515 11.88 4.80 12.91
CA ASN A 515 12.23 5.68 14.02
C ASN A 515 12.92 4.89 15.15
N LEU A 516 12.30 3.79 15.60
CA LEU A 516 12.85 2.91 16.63
C LEU A 516 14.19 2.28 16.20
N PHE A 517 14.27 1.81 14.96
CA PHE A 517 15.50 1.28 14.36
C PHE A 517 16.60 2.35 14.32
N GLY A 518 16.25 3.56 13.87
CA GLY A 518 17.18 4.67 13.74
C GLY A 518 17.78 5.13 15.06
N ASN A 519 16.98 5.20 16.13
CA ASN A 519 17.47 5.54 17.46
C ASN A 519 18.47 4.50 17.97
N GLY A 520 18.16 3.21 17.86
CA GLY A 520 19.09 2.15 18.27
C GLY A 520 20.35 2.11 17.44
N LEU A 521 20.26 2.41 16.14
CA LEU A 521 21.43 2.53 15.29
C LEU A 521 22.30 3.71 15.74
N ARG A 522 21.70 4.87 16.02
CA ARG A 522 22.43 6.03 16.51
C ARG A 522 23.14 5.73 17.84
N ASP A 523 22.45 5.09 18.78
CA ASP A 523 23.00 4.77 20.10
C ASP A 523 24.10 3.69 20.00
N ALA A 524 23.91 2.67 19.18
CA ALA A 524 24.88 1.62 18.93
C ALA A 524 26.20 2.14 18.37
N PHE A 525 26.14 3.16 17.51
CA PHE A 525 27.30 3.75 16.85
C PHE A 525 27.78 5.05 17.51
N ASN A 526 27.20 5.48 18.63
CA ASN A 526 27.62 6.68 19.34
C ASN A 526 28.95 6.43 20.10
N PRO A 527 30.06 7.12 19.74
CA PRO A 527 31.34 6.94 20.39
C PRO A 527 31.41 7.45 21.83
N SER A 528 30.48 8.31 22.28
CA SER A 528 30.48 8.86 23.64
C SER A 528 29.87 7.92 24.68
N LEU A 529 29.10 6.91 24.27
CA LEU A 529 28.54 5.86 25.14
C LEU A 529 29.56 4.73 25.38
N ARG A 530 30.86 4.98 25.17
CA ARG A 530 31.94 4.01 25.36
C ARG A 530 32.43 4.11 26.80
N GLY A 531 32.26 3.04 27.58
CA GLY A 531 32.79 2.92 28.95
C GLY A 531 31.87 3.43 30.08
N SER A 532 30.64 3.85 29.79
CA SER A 532 29.66 4.26 30.81
C SER A 532 28.71 3.15 31.27
N GLU A 533 28.81 1.95 30.69
CA GLU A 533 27.86 0.84 30.91
C GLU A 533 28.53 -0.52 31.14
N ASP A 534 29.82 -0.55 31.47
CA ASP A 534 30.50 -1.77 31.94
C ASP A 534 30.45 -1.87 33.46
#